data_AF-A0A2H9N1S8-F1
#
_entry.id   AF-A0A2H9N1S8-F1
#
_cell.length_a   1.000
_cell.length_b   1.000
_cell.length_c   1.000
_cell.angle_alpha   90.00
_cell.angle_beta   90.00
_cell.angle_gamma   90.00
#
_symmetry.space_group_name_H-M   'P 1'
#
loop_
_entity.id
_entity.type
_entity.pdbx_description
1 polymer ?
#
loop_
_entity_poly.entity_id
_entity_poly.type
_entity_poly.pdbx_seq_one_letter_code
_entity_poly.pdbx_strand_id
1 'polypeptide(L)'
;FPFQNQVIKIRDLENMVGGILQNEPPEITEETLDKIKNLGFEYSTLSGISWGMDDLIVPPEKPKILERAEKEEELIKEHFRKGLLSKEEKTAKIIEIWTRAKSEIEKLVPKTLPASGPVASIVEAGARGSWSQPVQMAGMKGLVINPMGQIIELPVKSSYKEGFDVLEYFISTHGARKGTADTALRTSAAGYLTRRLVDVSHEVVITAQDCGDKEGIEIFRQDADEIGQSFIFKIVGRVAVDKIQNPKGARQGGRVEGGLESKVQIVKGGEIIDWEKAKAIEEAGIEKVRIFSPLSCKAIRGICQKCYGWDLGRDRLIQVGESVGTVAAQAIGEPGTQLTLKTFHTGGVAGGGDITFGLPRVQEVFEVRLPGGKAEISQVEGKILEVTPEKIVKIKTKKGNPRPKTSILEYKIPERAAIWVKPGEEIRKGQPLCEGSLDLKELFKLAGKEPTQRYIIKEVQKIYVSQGVGIHDKHIEVICRQMLSRLRIKDSGDSSFSVGEVVERSKFLEENASLKKERKTPAKGIQLILGISRVALTTDSFLSAASFQETSRVLIRAAISGKEDKLRGLKENVIIGKLIPAGTGFRK
;
A
#
# COMPACT_ATOMS: atom_id res chain seq x y z
N PHE A 1 27.11 0.63 -22.49
CA PHE A 1 26.83 1.48 -21.31
C PHE A 1 27.78 2.68 -21.22
N PRO A 2 27.33 3.91 -20.89
CA PRO A 2 28.19 5.09 -20.82
C PRO A 2 29.17 5.07 -19.63
N PHE A 3 30.32 5.73 -19.79
CA PHE A 3 31.32 5.90 -18.73
C PHE A 3 30.74 6.69 -17.54
N GLN A 4 30.99 6.22 -16.32
CA GLN A 4 30.52 6.85 -15.08
C GLN A 4 31.65 7.64 -14.45
N ASN A 5 31.57 8.98 -14.50
CA ASN A 5 32.55 9.90 -13.89
C ASN A 5 32.00 10.56 -12.62
N GLN A 6 31.49 9.74 -11.69
CA GLN A 6 30.93 10.21 -10.44
C GLN A 6 31.14 9.18 -9.32
N VAL A 7 31.04 9.61 -8.07
CA VAL A 7 31.02 8.70 -6.92
C VAL A 7 29.75 7.88 -6.98
N ILE A 8 29.89 6.56 -7.17
CA ILE A 8 28.76 5.64 -7.28
C ILE A 8 28.28 5.27 -5.88
N LYS A 9 27.08 5.70 -5.51
CA LYS A 9 26.38 5.23 -4.31
C LYS A 9 25.48 4.04 -4.65
N ILE A 10 24.91 3.40 -3.63
CA ILE A 10 24.02 2.25 -3.84
C ILE A 10 22.83 2.55 -4.78
N ARG A 11 22.24 3.76 -4.69
CA ARG A 11 21.15 4.18 -5.59
C ARG A 11 21.61 4.40 -7.03
N ASP A 12 22.82 4.92 -7.21
CA ASP A 12 23.39 5.11 -8.54
C ASP A 12 23.70 3.75 -9.18
N LEU A 13 24.18 2.80 -8.37
CA LEU A 13 24.39 1.42 -8.78
C LEU A 13 23.07 0.73 -9.17
N GLU A 14 22.01 0.89 -8.37
CA GLU A 14 20.67 0.39 -8.69
C GLU A 14 20.15 0.94 -10.03
N ASN A 15 20.28 2.26 -10.25
CA ASN A 15 19.91 2.89 -11.52
C ASN A 15 20.74 2.38 -12.70
N MET A 16 22.04 2.15 -12.47
CA MET A 16 22.96 1.62 -13.46
C MET A 16 22.55 0.20 -13.88
N VAL A 17 22.31 -0.66 -12.89
CA VAL A 17 21.83 -2.04 -13.11
C VAL A 17 20.47 -2.04 -13.80
N GLY A 18 19.54 -1.17 -13.39
CA GLY A 18 18.25 -1.01 -14.06
C GLY A 18 18.39 -0.61 -15.53
N GLY A 19 19.33 0.29 -15.84
CA GLY A 19 19.64 0.67 -17.23
C GLY A 19 20.26 -0.47 -18.04
N ILE A 20 21.11 -1.31 -17.43
CA ILE A 20 21.69 -2.49 -18.10
C ILE A 20 20.59 -3.50 -18.42
N LEU A 21 19.73 -3.82 -17.43
CA LEU A 21 18.61 -4.75 -17.58
C LEU A 21 17.62 -4.35 -18.69
N GLN A 22 17.46 -3.05 -18.93
CA GLN A 22 16.53 -2.54 -19.95
C GLN A 22 17.11 -2.56 -21.37
N ASN A 23 18.43 -2.36 -21.52
CA ASN A 23 19.05 -2.11 -22.82
C ASN A 23 19.87 -3.30 -23.33
N GLU A 24 20.34 -4.17 -22.44
CA GLU A 24 21.24 -5.27 -22.78
C GLU A 24 20.53 -6.63 -22.64
N PRO A 25 20.94 -7.64 -23.43
CA PRO A 25 20.45 -9.01 -23.27
C PRO A 25 20.73 -9.60 -21.87
N PRO A 26 19.94 -10.61 -21.44
CA PRO A 26 20.13 -11.27 -20.15
C PRO A 26 21.55 -11.81 -19.92
N GLU A 27 22.17 -12.41 -20.94
CA GLU A 27 23.49 -13.04 -20.83
C GLU A 27 24.58 -12.00 -20.51
N ILE A 28 24.54 -10.85 -21.18
CA ILE A 28 25.47 -9.74 -20.95
C ILE A 28 25.23 -9.13 -19.57
N THR A 29 23.96 -9.04 -19.16
CA THR A 29 23.59 -8.50 -17.86
C THR A 29 24.14 -9.37 -16.73
N GLU A 30 23.98 -10.69 -16.81
CA GLU A 30 24.51 -11.64 -15.82
C GLU A 30 26.04 -11.53 -15.68
N GLU A 31 26.77 -11.55 -16.80
CA GLU A 31 28.24 -11.42 -16.78
C GLU A 31 28.69 -10.07 -16.21
N THR A 32 27.98 -8.99 -16.54
CA THR A 32 28.30 -7.64 -16.05
C THR A 32 28.08 -7.52 -14.54
N LEU A 33 27.01 -8.10 -14.00
CA LEU A 33 26.73 -8.12 -12.56
C LEU A 33 27.82 -8.87 -11.79
N ASP A 34 28.29 -9.99 -12.31
CA ASP A 34 29.39 -10.74 -11.70
C ASP A 34 30.71 -9.95 -11.70
N LYS A 35 31.01 -9.22 -12.78
CA LYS A 35 32.17 -8.32 -12.83
C LYS A 35 32.08 -7.18 -11.81
N ILE A 36 30.91 -6.55 -11.68
CA ILE A 36 30.66 -5.51 -10.67
C ILE A 36 30.89 -6.06 -9.26
N LYS A 37 30.36 -7.26 -8.98
CA LYS A 37 30.52 -7.94 -7.69
C LYS A 37 32.00 -8.22 -7.39
N ASN A 38 32.73 -8.79 -8.33
CA ASN A 38 34.14 -9.13 -8.16
C ASN A 38 35.01 -7.89 -7.94
N LEU A 39 34.77 -6.83 -8.73
CA LEU A 39 35.41 -5.52 -8.57
C LEU A 39 35.14 -4.95 -7.17
N GLY A 40 33.88 -5.00 -6.73
CA GLY A 40 33.49 -4.56 -5.39
C GLY A 40 34.23 -5.29 -4.28
N PHE A 41 34.33 -6.62 -4.36
CA PHE A 41 35.06 -7.42 -3.36
C PHE A 41 36.56 -7.13 -3.33
N GLU A 42 37.19 -7.03 -4.50
CA GLU A 42 38.62 -6.75 -4.61
C GLU A 42 38.95 -5.38 -4.00
N TYR A 43 38.29 -4.32 -4.46
CA TYR A 43 38.57 -2.96 -3.99
C TYR A 43 38.09 -2.72 -2.55
N SER A 44 37.01 -3.38 -2.10
CA SER A 44 36.63 -3.33 -0.68
C SER A 44 37.71 -3.96 0.20
N THR A 45 38.35 -5.05 -0.25
CA THR A 45 39.44 -5.69 0.49
C THR A 45 40.69 -4.80 0.51
N LEU A 46 41.07 -4.24 -0.64
CA LEU A 46 42.23 -3.35 -0.77
C LEU A 46 42.04 -2.03 -0.01
N SER A 47 40.81 -1.53 0.11
CA SER A 47 40.52 -0.29 0.83
C SER A 47 40.89 -0.35 2.31
N GLY A 48 40.92 -1.55 2.91
CA GLY A 48 41.25 -1.74 4.33
C GLY A 48 40.34 -0.97 5.29
N ILE A 49 39.11 -0.60 4.87
CA ILE A 49 38.18 0.16 5.72
C ILE A 49 37.91 -0.61 7.01
N SER A 50 38.32 -0.02 8.13
CA SER A 50 38.07 -0.51 9.49
C SER A 50 37.19 0.46 10.26
N TRP A 51 36.63 0.02 11.39
CA TRP A 51 35.88 0.88 12.30
C TRP A 51 36.37 0.67 13.73
N GLY A 52 36.89 1.72 14.35
CA GLY A 52 37.32 1.78 15.75
C GLY A 52 36.56 2.80 16.59
N MET A 53 36.91 2.87 17.88
CA MET A 53 36.30 3.81 18.83
C MET A 53 36.65 5.27 18.50
N ASP A 54 37.83 5.51 17.92
CA ASP A 54 38.32 6.85 17.58
C ASP A 54 37.67 7.46 16.33
N ASP A 55 37.12 6.61 15.45
CA ASP A 55 36.42 7.06 14.24
C ASP A 55 35.09 7.77 14.55
N LEU A 56 34.55 7.59 15.76
CA LEU A 56 33.33 8.24 16.22
C LEU A 56 33.67 9.48 17.03
N ILE A 57 33.49 10.67 16.46
CA ILE A 57 33.84 11.92 17.15
C ILE A 57 32.59 12.52 17.81
N VAL A 58 32.63 12.69 19.13
CA VAL A 58 31.58 13.38 19.89
C VAL A 58 31.67 14.89 19.59
N PRO A 59 30.58 15.56 19.18
CA PRO A 59 30.63 16.98 18.87
C PRO A 59 31.03 17.84 20.08
N PRO A 60 32.01 18.74 19.95
CA PRO A 60 32.48 19.58 21.07
C PRO A 60 31.43 20.61 21.52
N GLU A 61 30.46 20.96 20.67
CA GLU A 61 29.37 21.86 21.02
C GLU A 61 28.26 21.18 21.82
N LYS A 62 28.23 19.84 21.88
CA LYS A 62 27.17 19.06 22.53
C LYS A 62 26.92 19.50 23.99
N PRO A 63 27.92 19.65 24.87
CA PRO A 63 27.69 20.03 26.26
C PRO A 63 26.95 21.37 26.40
N LYS A 64 27.25 22.35 25.54
CA LYS A 64 26.58 23.66 25.54
C LYS A 64 25.09 23.55 25.16
N ILE A 65 24.76 22.66 24.23
CA ILE A 65 23.37 22.40 23.83
C ILE A 65 22.60 21.75 24.98
N LEU A 66 23.22 20.79 25.68
CA LEU A 66 22.62 20.13 26.84
C LEU A 66 22.36 21.11 27.99
N GLU A 67 23.34 21.94 28.36
CA GLU A 67 23.17 22.95 29.40
C GLU A 67 22.04 23.94 29.08
N ARG A 68 21.90 24.33 27.81
CA ARG A 68 20.80 25.20 27.37
C ARG A 68 19.44 24.50 27.55
N ALA A 69 19.32 23.26 27.08
CA ALA A 69 18.10 22.49 27.19
C ALA A 69 17.69 22.24 28.66
N GLU A 70 18.67 21.99 29.54
CA GLU A 70 18.43 21.81 30.97
C GLU A 70 17.89 23.08 31.64
N LYS A 71 18.47 24.25 31.33
CA LYS A 71 17.98 25.54 31.83
C LYS A 71 16.55 25.82 31.38
N GLU A 72 16.24 25.53 30.12
CA GLU A 72 14.88 25.68 29.58
C GLU A 72 13.89 24.70 30.25
N GLU A 73 14.30 23.45 30.48
CA GLU A 73 13.49 22.46 31.20
C GLU A 73 13.19 22.91 32.64
N GLU A 74 14.19 23.48 33.33
CA GLU A 74 14.06 23.96 34.69
C GLU A 74 13.07 25.13 34.81
N LEU A 75 13.09 26.07 33.85
CA LEU A 75 12.10 27.15 33.75
C LEU A 75 10.66 26.60 33.56
N ILE A 76 10.48 25.58 32.72
CA ILE A 76 9.17 24.95 32.53
C ILE A 76 8.70 24.25 33.82
N LYS A 77 9.60 23.57 34.52
CA LYS A 77 9.30 22.97 35.83
C LYS A 77 8.93 24.03 36.86
N GLU A 78 9.56 25.19 36.84
CA GLU A 78 9.24 26.31 37.72
C GLU A 78 7.85 26.90 37.40
N HIS A 79 7.53 27.12 36.13
CA HIS A 79 6.20 27.58 35.70
C HIS A 79 5.10 26.60 36.12
N PHE A 80 5.36 25.30 36.02
CA PHE A 80 4.45 24.27 36.52
C PHE A 80 4.28 24.33 38.04
N ARG A 81 5.37 24.50 38.80
CA ARG A 81 5.31 24.68 40.28
C ARG A 81 4.53 25.93 40.69
N LYS A 82 4.60 26.99 39.89
CA LYS A 82 3.83 28.24 40.07
C LYS A 82 2.36 28.11 39.63
N GLY A 83 1.93 26.97 39.09
CA GLY A 83 0.56 26.71 38.65
C GLY A 83 0.20 27.36 37.30
N LEU A 84 1.20 27.79 36.52
CA LEU A 84 0.98 28.46 35.22
C LEU A 84 0.75 27.47 34.06
N LEU A 85 1.09 26.20 34.25
CA LEU A 85 0.98 25.15 33.24
C LEU A 85 0.22 23.95 33.81
N SER A 86 -0.60 23.33 32.97
CA SER A 86 -1.13 22.00 33.25
C SER A 86 -0.04 20.93 33.11
N LYS A 87 -0.32 19.71 33.61
CA LYS A 87 0.60 18.57 33.49
C LYS A 87 0.86 18.21 32.03
N GLU A 88 -0.18 18.24 31.20
CA GLU A 88 -0.12 17.89 29.78
C GLU A 88 0.73 18.90 29.00
N GLU A 89 0.54 20.20 29.25
CA GLU A 89 1.34 21.27 28.64
C GLU A 89 2.80 21.19 29.06
N LYS A 90 3.08 20.92 30.35
CA LYS A 90 4.44 20.72 30.87
C LYS A 90 5.12 19.56 30.14
N THR A 91 4.49 18.39 30.06
CA THR A 91 5.03 17.22 29.37
C THR A 91 5.31 17.53 27.89
N ALA A 92 4.36 18.15 27.19
CA ALA A 92 4.52 18.52 25.78
C ALA A 92 5.69 19.49 25.56
N LYS A 93 5.85 20.50 26.42
CA LYS A 93 6.95 21.48 26.35
C LYS A 93 8.32 20.85 26.62
N ILE A 94 8.42 19.95 27.60
CA ILE A 94 9.68 19.23 27.88
C ILE A 94 10.08 18.36 26.69
N ILE A 95 9.12 17.64 26.09
CA ILE A 95 9.35 16.84 24.89
C ILE A 95 9.84 17.72 23.73
N GLU A 96 9.23 18.89 23.53
CA GLU A 96 9.62 19.86 22.49
C GLU A 96 11.08 20.30 22.65
N ILE A 97 11.48 20.68 23.88
CA ILE A 97 12.85 21.14 24.20
C ILE A 97 13.88 20.06 23.86
N TRP A 98 13.67 18.84 24.35
CA TRP A 98 14.62 17.74 24.15
C TRP A 98 14.64 17.22 22.71
N THR A 99 13.51 17.27 22.00
CA THR A 99 13.46 16.96 20.57
C THR A 99 14.27 17.97 19.76
N ARG A 100 14.17 19.26 20.10
CA ARG A 100 14.97 20.31 19.47
C ARG A 100 16.46 20.12 19.73
N ALA A 101 16.85 19.88 20.98
CA ALA A 101 18.25 19.63 21.35
C ALA A 101 18.86 18.46 20.57
N LYS A 102 18.11 17.36 20.44
CA LYS A 102 18.50 16.20 19.62
C LYS A 102 18.67 16.56 18.15
N SER A 103 17.76 17.34 17.58
CA SER A 103 17.83 17.77 16.17
C SER A 103 19.03 18.69 15.89
N GLU A 104 19.41 19.54 16.85
CA GLU A 104 20.63 20.35 16.76
C GLU A 104 21.88 19.46 16.74
N ILE A 105 21.96 18.48 17.65
CA ILE A 105 23.07 17.51 17.72
C ILE A 105 23.14 16.65 16.44
N GLU A 106 22.00 16.20 15.92
CA GLU A 106 21.90 15.42 14.68
C GLU A 106 22.52 16.13 13.47
N LYS A 107 22.43 17.46 13.41
CA LYS A 107 23.06 18.28 12.34
C LYS A 107 24.56 18.47 12.53
N LEU A 108 25.09 18.25 13.73
CA LEU A 108 26.50 18.42 14.05
C LEU A 108 27.32 17.15 13.79
N VAL A 109 26.76 15.97 14.14
CA VAL A 109 27.48 14.69 14.02
C VAL A 109 28.07 14.43 12.62
N PRO A 110 27.36 14.68 11.50
CA PRO A 110 27.96 14.52 10.17
C PRO A 110 29.12 15.48 9.89
N LYS A 111 29.10 16.68 10.48
CA LYS A 111 30.13 17.72 10.26
C LYS A 111 31.39 17.48 11.07
N THR A 112 31.29 16.76 12.18
CA THR A 112 32.42 16.46 13.07
C THR A 112 33.20 15.23 12.62
N LEU A 113 32.60 14.37 11.80
CA LEU A 113 33.26 13.20 11.23
C LEU A 113 34.09 13.58 9.99
N PRO A 114 35.28 12.99 9.81
CA PRO A 114 36.08 13.22 8.61
C PRO A 114 35.36 12.68 7.37
N ALA A 115 35.30 13.49 6.31
CA ALA A 115 34.59 13.13 5.08
C ALA A 115 35.15 11.87 4.39
N SER A 116 36.47 11.66 4.45
CA SER A 116 37.14 10.44 3.97
C SER A 116 37.25 9.35 5.03
N GLY A 117 36.59 9.52 6.18
CA GLY A 117 36.61 8.56 7.27
C GLY A 117 35.78 7.32 6.97
N PRO A 118 36.02 6.22 7.70
CA PRO A 118 35.30 4.96 7.47
C PRO A 118 33.81 5.07 7.77
N VAL A 119 33.42 5.76 8.86
CA VAL A 119 32.01 5.93 9.25
C VAL A 119 31.25 6.74 8.20
N ALA A 120 31.81 7.86 7.74
CA ALA A 120 31.20 8.68 6.69
C ALA A 120 31.10 7.91 5.38
N SER A 121 32.17 7.22 4.96
CA SER A 121 32.20 6.44 3.72
C SER A 121 31.13 5.34 3.70
N ILE A 122 30.97 4.57 4.79
CA ILE A 122 29.98 3.48 4.87
C ILE A 122 28.54 4.02 4.80
N VAL A 123 28.25 5.11 5.52
CA VAL A 123 26.90 5.69 5.62
C VAL A 123 26.54 6.48 4.36
N GLU A 124 27.46 7.29 3.82
CA GLU A 124 27.23 8.09 2.61
C GLU A 124 27.14 7.26 1.33
N ALA A 125 27.89 6.14 1.26
CA ALA A 125 27.73 5.16 0.19
C ALA A 125 26.38 4.44 0.24
N GLY A 126 25.72 4.45 1.41
CA GLY A 126 24.50 3.69 1.67
C GLY A 126 24.74 2.20 1.84
N ALA A 127 25.99 1.79 2.13
CA ALA A 127 26.36 0.38 2.24
C ALA A 127 25.73 -0.27 3.48
N ARG A 128 25.75 0.42 4.63
CA ARG A 128 25.10 -0.06 5.86
C ARG A 128 24.80 1.07 6.84
N GLY A 129 23.58 1.05 7.39
CA GLY A 129 23.12 2.05 8.37
C GLY A 129 22.63 3.34 7.73
N SER A 130 22.14 4.25 8.57
CA SER A 130 21.77 5.62 8.20
C SER A 130 22.39 6.59 9.21
N TRP A 131 22.23 7.89 8.99
CA TRP A 131 22.77 8.91 9.91
C TRP A 131 22.19 8.84 11.33
N SER A 132 21.04 8.19 11.51
CA SER A 132 20.44 8.03 12.83
C SER A 132 21.25 7.13 13.77
N GLN A 133 22.01 6.15 13.25
CA GLN A 133 22.85 5.28 14.08
C GLN A 133 24.12 6.02 14.58
N PRO A 134 24.93 6.69 13.73
CA PRO A 134 26.04 7.53 14.19
C PRO A 134 25.60 8.60 15.19
N VAL A 135 24.42 9.19 15.02
CA VAL A 135 23.88 10.17 15.98
C VAL A 135 23.62 9.55 17.36
N GLN A 136 23.12 8.30 17.42
CA GLN A 136 23.00 7.60 18.70
C GLN A 136 24.37 7.18 19.28
N MET A 137 25.34 6.90 18.41
CA MET A 137 26.68 6.44 18.83
C MET A 137 27.57 7.56 19.37
N ALA A 138 27.55 8.75 18.78
CA ALA A 138 28.43 9.87 19.13
C ALA A 138 27.70 11.15 19.57
N GLY A 139 26.41 11.29 19.26
CA GLY A 139 25.59 12.45 19.58
C GLY A 139 24.83 12.27 20.90
N MET A 140 23.60 11.79 20.82
CA MET A 140 22.79 11.43 21.98
C MET A 140 21.72 10.41 21.57
N LYS A 141 21.25 9.58 22.51
CA LYS A 141 20.11 8.69 22.24
C LYS A 141 18.78 9.44 22.24
N GLY A 142 18.59 10.37 23.17
CA GLY A 142 17.41 11.23 23.25
C GLY A 142 16.23 10.62 23.99
N LEU A 143 15.02 11.06 23.63
CA LEU A 143 13.77 10.64 24.26
C LEU A 143 13.39 9.22 23.83
N VAL A 144 12.92 8.42 24.79
CA VAL A 144 12.45 7.06 24.54
C VAL A 144 10.97 6.89 24.87
N ILE A 145 10.36 5.84 24.32
CA ILE A 145 8.95 5.54 24.47
C ILE A 145 8.75 4.37 25.46
N ASN A 146 7.78 4.52 26.35
CA ASN A 146 7.37 3.46 27.27
C ASN A 146 6.52 2.37 26.56
N PRO A 147 6.23 1.22 27.22
CA PRO A 147 5.45 0.17 26.60
C PRO A 147 4.03 0.59 26.18
N MET A 148 3.47 1.62 26.81
CA MET A 148 2.15 2.18 26.47
C MET A 148 2.17 3.13 25.26
N GLY A 149 3.35 3.43 24.70
CA GLY A 149 3.47 4.36 23.56
C GLY A 149 3.65 5.82 23.95
N GLN A 150 3.78 6.13 25.24
CA GLN A 150 4.01 7.48 25.73
C GLN A 150 5.52 7.77 25.80
N ILE A 151 5.91 8.99 25.45
CA ILE A 151 7.28 9.45 25.54
C ILE A 151 7.63 9.69 27.01
N ILE A 152 8.77 9.15 27.46
CA ILE A 152 9.29 9.37 28.81
C ILE A 152 9.93 10.75 28.85
N GLU A 153 9.52 11.60 29.80
CA GLU A 153 10.00 13.00 29.95
C GLU A 153 11.52 13.08 30.18
N LEU A 154 12.12 12.05 30.80
CA LEU A 154 13.55 11.99 31.08
C LEU A 154 14.32 11.45 29.86
N PRO A 155 15.14 12.28 29.17
CA PRO A 155 15.91 11.85 28.01
C PRO A 155 17.16 11.06 28.42
N VAL A 156 17.71 10.30 27.47
CA VAL A 156 19.07 9.75 27.54
C VAL A 156 20.02 10.74 26.86
N LYS A 157 20.84 11.44 27.66
CA LYS A 157 21.73 12.53 27.22
C LYS A 157 23.04 11.98 26.65
N SER A 158 23.49 10.87 27.21
CA SER A 158 24.73 10.20 26.80
C SER A 158 24.55 9.48 25.46
N SER A 159 25.65 9.26 24.75
CA SER A 159 25.75 8.43 23.56
C SER A 159 26.37 7.07 23.87
N TYR A 160 26.35 6.12 22.93
CA TYR A 160 27.01 4.82 23.14
C TYR A 160 28.53 4.94 23.35
N LYS A 161 29.18 5.93 22.74
CA LYS A 161 30.61 6.19 22.92
C LYS A 161 30.93 6.71 24.34
N GLU A 162 30.06 7.54 24.90
CA GLU A 162 30.23 8.08 26.26
C GLU A 162 29.82 7.06 27.35
N GLY A 163 28.94 6.12 27.01
CA GLY A 163 28.37 5.15 27.96
C GLY A 163 27.11 5.67 28.64
N PHE A 164 26.24 4.76 29.09
CA PHE A 164 25.00 5.10 29.78
C PHE A 164 25.12 4.88 31.28
N ASP A 165 24.56 5.80 32.07
CA ASP A 165 24.31 5.55 33.49
C ASP A 165 23.23 4.46 33.68
N VAL A 166 23.15 3.85 34.86
CA VAL A 166 22.21 2.77 35.19
C VAL A 166 20.77 3.17 34.87
N LEU A 167 20.38 4.41 35.20
CA LEU A 167 19.03 4.91 34.94
C LEU A 167 18.78 5.11 33.44
N GLU A 168 19.73 5.70 32.71
CA GLU A 168 19.65 5.88 31.26
C GLU A 168 19.55 4.54 30.53
N TYR A 169 20.37 3.57 30.94
CA TYR A 169 20.33 2.20 30.42
C TYR A 169 18.95 1.57 30.68
N PHE A 170 18.47 1.61 31.92
CA PHE A 170 17.18 1.03 32.32
C PHE A 170 16.00 1.62 31.53
N ILE A 171 15.96 2.95 31.40
CA ILE A 171 14.94 3.65 30.60
C ILE A 171 14.99 3.21 29.14
N SER A 172 16.19 3.09 28.58
CA SER A 172 16.37 2.64 27.20
C SER A 172 15.93 1.19 26.93
N THR A 173 15.90 0.33 27.96
CA THR A 173 15.47 -1.07 27.82
C THR A 173 13.97 -1.22 27.54
N HIS A 174 13.13 -0.26 27.93
CA HIS A 174 11.68 -0.36 27.74
C HIS A 174 11.31 -0.37 26.25
N GLY A 175 11.84 0.59 25.49
CA GLY A 175 11.64 0.67 24.05
C GLY A 175 12.24 -0.54 23.32
N ALA A 176 13.43 -0.97 23.73
CA ALA A 176 14.09 -2.14 23.14
C ALA A 176 13.29 -3.44 23.37
N ARG A 177 12.86 -3.72 24.61
CA ARG A 177 12.07 -4.91 24.95
C ARG A 177 10.73 -4.93 24.20
N LYS A 178 10.02 -3.81 24.18
CA LYS A 178 8.78 -3.67 23.40
C LYS A 178 9.04 -3.96 21.92
N GLY A 179 10.06 -3.35 21.32
CA GLY A 179 10.43 -3.59 19.93
C GLY A 179 10.72 -5.07 19.63
N THR A 180 11.47 -5.75 20.50
CA THR A 180 11.75 -7.20 20.33
C THR A 180 10.52 -8.07 20.50
N ALA A 181 9.66 -7.78 21.49
CA ALA A 181 8.44 -8.54 21.74
C ALA A 181 7.42 -8.35 20.60
N ASP A 182 7.22 -7.11 20.16
CA ASP A 182 6.33 -6.80 19.04
C ASP A 182 6.84 -7.44 17.75
N THR A 183 8.15 -7.42 17.49
CA THR A 183 8.77 -8.11 16.34
C THR A 183 8.43 -9.61 16.34
N ALA A 184 8.61 -10.27 17.48
CA ALA A 184 8.32 -11.70 17.61
C ALA A 184 6.83 -12.01 17.41
N LEU A 185 5.93 -11.22 18.01
CA LEU A 185 4.49 -11.46 17.95
C LEU A 185 3.88 -11.09 16.58
N ARG A 186 4.29 -9.95 15.99
CA ARG A 186 3.67 -9.39 14.79
C ARG A 186 4.09 -10.08 13.50
N THR A 187 5.25 -10.72 13.47
CA THR A 187 5.69 -11.56 12.33
C THR A 187 4.65 -12.64 12.01
N SER A 188 4.06 -13.26 13.04
CA SER A 188 2.98 -14.25 12.85
C SER A 188 1.74 -13.66 12.18
N ALA A 189 1.38 -12.41 12.50
CA ALA A 189 0.20 -11.74 11.96
C ALA A 189 0.37 -11.39 10.47
N ALA A 190 1.57 -11.02 10.04
CA ALA A 190 1.89 -10.78 8.64
C ALA A 190 1.89 -12.08 7.82
N GLY A 191 2.52 -13.14 8.35
CA GLY A 191 2.45 -14.48 7.74
C GLY A 191 1.02 -14.99 7.61
N TYR A 192 0.20 -14.78 8.64
CA TYR A 192 -1.21 -15.15 8.63
C TYR A 192 -2.04 -14.33 7.63
N LEU A 193 -1.74 -13.04 7.42
CA LEU A 193 -2.35 -12.27 6.34
C LEU A 193 -1.97 -12.83 4.97
N THR A 194 -0.69 -13.12 4.75
CA THR A 194 -0.18 -13.70 3.49
C THR A 194 -0.89 -15.02 3.18
N ARG A 195 -1.04 -15.90 4.18
CA ARG A 195 -1.79 -17.15 4.06
C ARG A 195 -3.22 -16.89 3.57
N ARG A 196 -3.95 -15.98 4.23
CA ARG A 196 -5.34 -15.60 3.85
C ARG A 196 -5.43 -15.01 2.44
N LEU A 197 -4.47 -14.19 2.04
CA LEU A 197 -4.43 -13.62 0.70
C LEU A 197 -4.25 -14.71 -0.36
N VAL A 198 -3.36 -15.68 -0.13
CA VAL A 198 -3.19 -16.84 -1.02
C VAL A 198 -4.47 -17.68 -1.06
N ASP A 199 -5.09 -17.95 0.08
CA ASP A 199 -6.33 -18.75 0.15
C ASP A 199 -7.47 -18.14 -0.68
N VAL A 200 -7.53 -16.82 -0.79
CA VAL A 200 -8.56 -16.12 -1.59
C VAL A 200 -8.19 -15.99 -3.06
N SER A 201 -6.91 -15.90 -3.39
CA SER A 201 -6.47 -15.52 -4.73
C SER A 201 -5.84 -16.64 -5.55
N HIS A 202 -5.51 -17.79 -4.96
CA HIS A 202 -4.81 -18.88 -5.65
C HIS A 202 -5.54 -19.41 -6.90
N GLU A 203 -6.86 -19.26 -7.00
CA GLU A 203 -7.63 -19.66 -8.20
C GLU A 203 -7.54 -18.64 -9.35
N VAL A 204 -6.92 -17.48 -9.11
CA VAL A 204 -6.77 -16.44 -10.12
C VAL A 204 -5.54 -16.70 -10.97
N VAL A 205 -5.76 -17.36 -12.10
CA VAL A 205 -4.77 -17.61 -13.15
C VAL A 205 -5.10 -16.82 -14.42
N ILE A 206 -4.13 -16.64 -15.31
CA ILE A 206 -4.39 -16.10 -16.64
C ILE A 206 -5.02 -17.19 -17.51
N THR A 207 -6.30 -17.03 -17.88
CA THR A 207 -7.07 -18.08 -18.57
C THR A 207 -7.24 -17.85 -20.07
N ALA A 208 -7.15 -16.60 -20.51
CA ALA A 208 -7.40 -16.22 -21.91
C ALA A 208 -6.52 -15.03 -22.33
N GLN A 209 -6.39 -14.81 -23.64
CA GLN A 209 -5.65 -13.65 -24.16
C GLN A 209 -6.47 -12.35 -24.04
N ASP A 210 -7.71 -12.36 -24.53
CA ASP A 210 -8.64 -11.24 -24.45
C ASP A 210 -10.00 -11.73 -23.92
N CYS A 211 -10.62 -10.94 -23.06
CA CYS A 211 -11.97 -11.20 -22.54
C CYS A 211 -13.06 -10.36 -23.23
N GLY A 212 -12.69 -9.53 -24.22
CA GLY A 212 -13.59 -8.65 -24.93
C GLY A 212 -14.01 -7.41 -24.13
N ASP A 213 -13.26 -7.04 -23.09
CA ASP A 213 -13.48 -5.79 -22.37
C ASP A 213 -13.21 -4.57 -23.26
N LYS A 214 -14.00 -3.52 -23.07
CA LYS A 214 -13.91 -2.23 -23.76
C LYS A 214 -14.00 -1.04 -22.81
N GLU A 215 -14.33 -1.27 -21.54
CA GLU A 215 -14.55 -0.21 -20.56
C GLU A 215 -13.26 0.16 -19.83
N GLY A 216 -12.47 -0.83 -19.39
CA GLY A 216 -11.28 -0.59 -18.58
C GLY A 216 -11.59 0.16 -17.28
N ILE A 217 -10.56 0.83 -16.74
CA ILE A 217 -10.67 1.75 -15.59
C ILE A 217 -9.96 3.06 -15.90
N GLU A 218 -10.42 4.16 -15.30
CA GLU A 218 -9.72 5.44 -15.33
C GLU A 218 -8.75 5.54 -14.14
N ILE A 219 -7.46 5.75 -14.41
CA ILE A 219 -6.46 6.12 -13.40
C ILE A 219 -6.20 7.62 -13.48
N PHE A 220 -6.25 8.28 -12.33
CA PHE A 220 -6.04 9.72 -12.19
C PHE A 220 -4.66 10.02 -11.63
N ARG A 221 -4.01 11.07 -12.15
CA ARG A 221 -2.74 11.58 -11.62
C ARG A 221 -2.88 12.06 -10.18
N GLN A 222 -4.00 12.73 -9.86
CA GLN A 222 -4.30 13.22 -8.51
C GLN A 222 -4.21 12.12 -7.46
N ASP A 223 -4.63 10.89 -7.78
CA ASP A 223 -4.52 9.76 -6.83
C ASP A 223 -3.08 9.39 -6.52
N ALA A 224 -2.17 9.57 -7.48
CA ALA A 224 -0.75 9.31 -7.33
C ALA A 224 -0.08 10.42 -6.50
N ASP A 225 -0.42 11.68 -6.79
CA ASP A 225 0.11 12.84 -6.07
C ASP A 225 -0.30 12.83 -4.60
N GLU A 226 -1.56 12.49 -4.29
CA GLU A 226 -2.09 12.43 -2.93
C GLU A 226 -1.39 11.38 -2.03
N ILE A 227 -0.88 10.30 -2.63
CA ILE A 227 -0.14 9.26 -1.90
C ILE A 227 1.38 9.42 -2.01
N GLY A 228 1.88 10.39 -2.79
CA GLY A 228 3.31 10.60 -3.03
C GLY A 228 3.95 9.51 -3.90
N GLN A 229 3.21 8.91 -4.83
CA GLN A 229 3.71 7.90 -5.77
C GLN A 229 3.83 8.49 -7.18
N SER A 230 4.86 8.12 -7.94
CA SER A 230 4.96 8.52 -9.36
C SER A 230 3.80 7.96 -10.18
N PHE A 231 3.29 8.78 -11.10
CA PHE A 231 2.21 8.38 -12.00
C PHE A 231 2.67 7.29 -12.98
N ILE A 232 3.94 7.32 -13.40
CA ILE A 232 4.58 6.29 -14.24
C ILE A 232 4.35 4.89 -13.66
N PHE A 233 4.60 4.74 -12.36
CA PHE A 233 4.55 3.44 -11.71
C PHE A 233 3.13 2.85 -11.64
N LYS A 234 2.09 3.67 -11.79
CA LYS A 234 0.69 3.18 -11.85
C LYS A 234 0.28 2.68 -13.23
N ILE A 235 0.86 3.23 -14.29
CA ILE A 235 0.47 2.97 -15.68
C ILE A 235 1.39 1.99 -16.40
N VAL A 236 2.65 1.87 -15.96
CA VAL A 236 3.65 1.02 -16.60
C VAL A 236 3.23 -0.45 -16.63
N GLY A 237 3.50 -1.12 -17.75
CA GLY A 237 3.16 -2.51 -17.98
C GLY A 237 1.65 -2.80 -18.07
N ARG A 238 0.81 -1.77 -18.21
CA ARG A 238 -0.63 -1.94 -18.48
C ARG A 238 -0.94 -1.68 -19.94
N VAL A 239 -2.11 -2.14 -20.39
CA VAL A 239 -2.58 -1.95 -21.76
C VAL A 239 -3.54 -0.76 -21.81
N ALA A 240 -3.28 0.20 -22.70
CA ALA A 240 -4.17 1.35 -22.90
C ALA A 240 -5.47 0.91 -23.57
N VAL A 241 -6.61 1.44 -23.10
CA VAL A 241 -7.91 1.22 -23.78
C VAL A 241 -8.02 2.18 -24.95
N ASP A 242 -7.89 3.46 -24.63
CA ASP A 242 -8.03 4.55 -25.58
C ASP A 242 -6.66 4.96 -26.14
N LYS A 243 -6.67 5.61 -27.31
CA LYS A 243 -5.46 6.26 -27.84
C LYS A 243 -5.04 7.38 -26.90
N ILE A 244 -3.74 7.46 -26.60
CA ILE A 244 -3.18 8.51 -25.74
C ILE A 244 -2.37 9.45 -26.63
N GLN A 245 -2.73 10.72 -26.63
CA GLN A 245 -2.10 11.76 -27.46
C GLN A 245 -1.59 12.88 -26.56
N ASN A 246 -0.46 13.48 -26.93
CA ASN A 246 0.06 14.61 -26.19
C ASN A 246 -0.88 15.83 -26.37
N PRO A 247 -1.45 16.39 -25.29
CA PRO A 247 -2.27 17.60 -25.38
C PRO A 247 -1.43 18.84 -25.74
N LYS A 248 -0.13 18.82 -25.43
CA LYS A 248 0.83 19.85 -25.84
C LYS A 248 1.51 19.36 -27.12
N GLY A 249 1.35 20.04 -28.25
CA GLY A 249 2.07 19.69 -29.46
C GLY A 249 3.58 19.73 -29.20
N ALA A 250 4.24 18.58 -29.04
CA ALA A 250 5.67 18.53 -28.84
C ALA A 250 6.37 18.63 -30.20
N ARG A 251 7.08 19.74 -30.40
CA ARG A 251 8.14 19.89 -31.41
C ARG A 251 9.24 18.88 -31.10
N GLN A 252 9.20 17.68 -31.68
CA GLN A 252 10.42 16.92 -31.90
C GLN A 252 11.05 17.41 -33.21
N GLY A 253 12.37 17.62 -33.17
CA GLY A 253 13.15 18.35 -34.15
C GLY A 253 12.86 17.99 -35.61
N GLY A 254 12.62 19.04 -36.39
CA GLY A 254 12.35 19.00 -37.82
C GLY A 254 11.43 20.15 -38.17
N ARG A 255 11.97 21.21 -38.80
CA ARG A 255 11.16 22.29 -39.37
C ARG A 255 10.14 21.65 -40.33
N VAL A 256 8.86 21.71 -39.98
CA VAL A 256 7.77 21.56 -40.95
C VAL A 256 7.15 22.95 -41.05
N GLU A 257 7.48 23.65 -42.13
CA GLU A 257 6.72 24.80 -42.60
C GLU A 257 5.37 24.30 -43.11
N GLY A 258 4.29 24.81 -42.53
CA GLY A 258 2.91 24.47 -42.93
C GLY A 258 2.06 24.08 -41.74
N GLY A 259 1.11 24.94 -41.39
CA GLY A 259 0.27 24.80 -40.20
C GLY A 259 -0.61 23.55 -40.20
N LEU A 260 -0.40 22.70 -39.19
CA LEU A 260 -1.41 21.84 -38.57
C LEU A 260 -0.76 21.27 -37.29
N GLU A 261 -1.27 21.68 -36.11
CA GLU A 261 -0.85 21.15 -34.81
C GLU A 261 -1.17 19.66 -34.73
N SER A 262 -0.25 18.84 -35.23
CA SER A 262 -0.41 17.39 -35.26
C SER A 262 -0.13 16.87 -33.86
N LYS A 263 -1.19 16.51 -33.13
CA LYS A 263 -1.10 15.83 -31.82
C LYS A 263 -0.26 14.56 -31.98
N VAL A 264 0.97 14.58 -31.47
CA VAL A 264 1.86 13.41 -31.49
C VAL A 264 1.20 12.31 -30.66
N GLN A 265 0.94 11.17 -31.30
CA GLN A 265 0.38 10.00 -30.65
C GLN A 265 1.46 9.32 -29.82
N ILE A 266 1.21 9.14 -28.53
CA ILE A 266 2.16 8.50 -27.61
C ILE A 266 1.89 6.99 -27.55
N VAL A 267 0.62 6.58 -27.47
CA VAL A 267 0.22 5.15 -27.36
C VAL A 267 -0.99 4.87 -28.24
N LYS A 268 -1.01 3.73 -28.93
CA LYS A 268 -2.19 3.23 -29.65
C LYS A 268 -3.17 2.54 -28.68
N GLY A 269 -4.46 2.62 -28.98
CA GLY A 269 -5.45 1.86 -28.22
C GLY A 269 -5.17 0.36 -28.35
N GLY A 270 -5.15 -0.36 -27.22
CA GLY A 270 -4.78 -1.77 -27.15
C GLY A 270 -3.27 -2.06 -27.07
N GLU A 271 -2.42 -1.03 -27.03
CA GLU A 271 -0.98 -1.17 -26.90
C GLU A 271 -0.53 -1.15 -25.42
N ILE A 272 0.58 -1.83 -25.14
CA ILE A 272 1.20 -1.82 -23.80
C ILE A 272 1.95 -0.51 -23.57
N ILE A 273 1.87 -0.01 -22.34
CA ILE A 273 2.58 1.17 -21.88
C ILE A 273 3.91 0.70 -21.26
N ASP A 274 4.99 0.83 -22.01
CA ASP A 274 6.35 0.58 -21.52
C ASP A 274 6.89 1.78 -20.70
N TRP A 275 8.11 1.64 -20.16
CA TRP A 275 8.75 2.70 -19.36
C TRP A 275 8.93 4.01 -20.12
N GLU A 276 9.27 3.96 -21.41
CA GLU A 276 9.47 5.15 -22.25
C GLU A 276 8.14 5.88 -22.52
N LYS A 277 7.10 5.13 -22.88
CA LYS A 277 5.74 5.66 -23.08
C LYS A 277 5.18 6.21 -21.77
N ALA A 278 5.41 5.54 -20.64
CA ALA A 278 4.97 6.01 -19.34
C ALA A 278 5.62 7.37 -18.99
N LYS A 279 6.93 7.52 -19.23
CA LYS A 279 7.64 8.81 -19.08
C LYS A 279 7.05 9.88 -20.00
N ALA A 280 6.83 9.56 -21.28
CA ALA A 280 6.23 10.49 -22.23
C ALA A 280 4.81 10.93 -21.82
N ILE A 281 4.01 10.04 -21.23
CA ILE A 281 2.69 10.37 -20.67
C ILE A 281 2.82 11.32 -19.48
N GLU A 282 3.81 11.09 -18.62
CA GLU A 282 4.03 11.93 -17.45
C GLU A 282 4.48 13.35 -17.85
N GLU A 283 5.45 13.45 -18.76
CA GLU A 283 5.96 14.71 -19.31
C GLU A 283 4.89 15.50 -20.08
N ALA A 284 4.01 14.80 -20.79
CA ALA A 284 2.87 15.39 -21.50
C ALA A 284 1.83 16.05 -20.57
N GLY A 285 1.89 15.78 -19.26
CA GLY A 285 1.01 16.40 -18.28
C GLY A 285 -0.42 15.84 -18.28
N ILE A 286 -0.60 14.57 -18.68
CA ILE A 286 -1.93 13.97 -18.82
C ILE A 286 -2.53 13.67 -17.44
N GLU A 287 -3.71 14.20 -17.16
CA GLU A 287 -4.36 14.08 -15.84
C GLU A 287 -5.02 12.71 -15.59
N LYS A 288 -5.50 12.05 -16.65
CA LYS A 288 -6.15 10.75 -16.53
C LYS A 288 -5.88 9.87 -17.74
N VAL A 289 -5.74 8.57 -17.49
CA VAL A 289 -5.51 7.55 -18.53
C VAL A 289 -6.49 6.41 -18.32
N ARG A 290 -7.10 5.95 -19.41
CA ARG A 290 -7.98 4.77 -19.39
C ARG A 290 -7.22 3.53 -19.83
N ILE A 291 -7.19 2.53 -18.96
CA ILE A 291 -6.39 1.31 -19.12
C ILE A 291 -7.19 0.07 -18.77
N PHE A 292 -6.79 -1.08 -19.31
CA PHE A 292 -7.37 -2.34 -18.88
C PHE A 292 -6.84 -2.73 -17.49
N SER A 293 -7.70 -3.38 -16.70
CA SER A 293 -7.39 -3.79 -15.33
C SER A 293 -8.01 -5.15 -14.99
N PRO A 294 -7.39 -5.92 -14.06
CA PRO A 294 -8.03 -7.03 -13.37
C PRO A 294 -9.45 -6.70 -12.85
N LEU A 295 -9.76 -5.46 -12.47
CA LEU A 295 -11.06 -5.10 -11.89
C LEU A 295 -12.22 -5.05 -12.90
N SER A 296 -11.92 -4.69 -14.16
CA SER A 296 -12.88 -4.60 -15.27
C SER A 296 -12.96 -5.88 -16.09
N CYS A 297 -11.98 -6.78 -15.95
CA CYS A 297 -11.89 -8.02 -16.75
C CYS A 297 -13.18 -8.85 -16.72
N LYS A 298 -13.70 -9.16 -17.92
CA LYS A 298 -14.95 -9.88 -18.15
C LYS A 298 -14.78 -11.40 -18.24
N ALA A 299 -13.56 -11.91 -18.06
CA ALA A 299 -13.30 -13.35 -17.99
C ALA A 299 -14.13 -14.00 -16.87
N ILE A 300 -14.80 -15.12 -17.17
CA ILE A 300 -15.67 -15.84 -16.23
C ILE A 300 -14.85 -16.39 -15.06
N ARG A 301 -13.72 -17.03 -15.37
CA ARG A 301 -12.74 -17.54 -14.41
C ARG A 301 -11.38 -16.94 -14.70
N GLY A 302 -10.64 -16.61 -13.63
CA GLY A 302 -9.33 -15.98 -13.75
C GLY A 302 -9.39 -14.56 -14.34
N ILE A 303 -8.32 -14.18 -15.02
CA ILE A 303 -8.12 -12.88 -15.67
C ILE A 303 -7.56 -13.13 -17.08
N CYS A 304 -7.81 -12.23 -18.04
CA CYS A 304 -7.16 -12.32 -19.35
C CYS A 304 -5.82 -11.56 -19.39
N GLN A 305 -4.95 -11.98 -20.32
CA GLN A 305 -3.63 -11.40 -20.56
C GLN A 305 -3.69 -9.89 -20.79
N LYS A 306 -4.63 -9.42 -21.64
CA LYS A 306 -4.82 -7.99 -21.96
C LYS A 306 -5.23 -7.14 -20.75
N CYS A 307 -6.07 -7.67 -19.87
CA CYS A 307 -6.49 -6.96 -18.65
C CYS A 307 -5.39 -6.91 -17.58
N TYR A 308 -4.48 -7.87 -17.56
CA TYR A 308 -3.37 -7.91 -16.60
C TYR A 308 -2.14 -7.13 -17.07
N GLY A 309 -1.82 -7.24 -18.37
CA GLY A 309 -0.65 -6.61 -18.99
C GLY A 309 0.65 -7.39 -18.74
N TRP A 310 1.69 -6.69 -18.33
CA TRP A 310 3.02 -7.26 -18.08
C TRP A 310 3.10 -8.13 -16.83
N ASP A 311 3.92 -9.17 -16.93
CA ASP A 311 4.65 -9.74 -15.82
C ASP A 311 5.74 -8.75 -15.38
N LEU A 312 5.58 -8.18 -14.17
CA LEU A 312 6.50 -7.17 -13.64
C LEU A 312 7.89 -7.74 -13.30
N GLY A 313 8.03 -9.06 -13.19
CA GLY A 313 9.34 -9.67 -12.95
C GLY A 313 10.16 -9.86 -14.22
N ARG A 314 9.54 -9.72 -15.41
CA ARG A 314 10.17 -10.03 -16.71
C ARG A 314 9.94 -8.95 -17.77
N ASP A 315 9.25 -7.86 -17.42
CA ASP A 315 8.89 -6.74 -18.30
C ASP A 315 8.32 -7.15 -19.66
N ARG A 316 7.57 -8.26 -19.68
CA ARG A 316 6.94 -8.82 -20.87
C ARG A 316 5.50 -9.18 -20.61
N LEU A 317 4.71 -9.31 -21.67
CA LEU A 317 3.31 -9.69 -21.57
C LEU A 317 3.16 -11.03 -20.82
N ILE A 318 2.27 -11.05 -19.80
CA ILE A 318 2.06 -12.21 -18.94
C ILE A 318 1.67 -13.44 -19.75
N GLN A 319 2.14 -14.64 -19.41
CA GLN A 319 1.77 -15.85 -20.15
C GLN A 319 0.43 -16.42 -19.71
N VAL A 320 -0.27 -17.10 -20.62
CA VAL A 320 -1.49 -17.85 -20.28
C VAL A 320 -1.09 -19.05 -19.41
N GLY A 321 -1.82 -19.25 -18.32
CA GLY A 321 -1.52 -20.25 -17.29
C GLY A 321 -0.77 -19.71 -16.07
N GLU A 322 -0.27 -18.46 -16.09
CA GLU A 322 0.47 -17.89 -14.96
C GLU A 322 -0.43 -17.65 -13.73
N SER A 323 0.06 -17.99 -12.53
CA SER A 323 -0.68 -17.83 -11.27
C SER A 323 -0.54 -16.42 -10.68
N VAL A 324 -1.21 -15.46 -11.32
CA VAL A 324 -1.14 -14.05 -10.91
C VAL A 324 -1.75 -13.78 -9.53
N GLY A 325 -2.67 -14.63 -9.07
CA GLY A 325 -3.24 -14.56 -7.73
C GLY A 325 -2.23 -14.85 -6.63
N THR A 326 -1.49 -15.96 -6.74
CA THR A 326 -0.42 -16.30 -5.79
C THR A 326 0.66 -15.23 -5.76
N VAL A 327 1.09 -14.74 -6.94
CA VAL A 327 2.07 -13.65 -7.04
C VAL A 327 1.55 -12.38 -6.38
N ALA A 328 0.29 -12.00 -6.61
CA ALA A 328 -0.30 -10.83 -5.96
C ALA A 328 -0.38 -10.96 -4.43
N ALA A 329 -0.73 -12.14 -3.92
CA ALA A 329 -0.75 -12.39 -2.48
C ALA A 329 0.64 -12.28 -1.85
N GLN A 330 1.67 -12.81 -2.51
CA GLN A 330 3.06 -12.71 -2.05
C GLN A 330 3.59 -11.28 -2.13
N ALA A 331 3.34 -10.57 -3.24
CA ALA A 331 3.76 -9.18 -3.43
C ALA A 331 3.17 -8.23 -2.38
N ILE A 332 2.02 -8.55 -1.80
CA ILE A 332 1.41 -7.80 -0.69
C ILE A 332 1.91 -8.33 0.67
N GLY A 333 1.98 -9.65 0.82
CA GLY A 333 2.26 -10.33 2.08
C GLY A 333 3.70 -10.24 2.55
N GLU A 334 4.67 -10.46 1.66
CA GLU A 334 6.10 -10.40 1.99
C GLU A 334 6.49 -8.99 2.48
N PRO A 335 6.17 -7.89 1.76
CA PRO A 335 6.44 -6.57 2.31
C PRO A 335 5.59 -6.27 3.54
N GLY A 336 4.42 -6.88 3.70
CA GLY A 336 3.62 -6.79 4.93
C GLY A 336 4.37 -7.29 6.18
N THR A 337 5.25 -8.28 6.02
CA THR A 337 6.16 -8.75 7.08
C THR A 337 7.24 -7.71 7.35
N GLN A 338 7.80 -7.10 6.29
CA GLN A 338 8.74 -5.98 6.42
C GLN A 338 8.11 -4.76 7.10
N LEU A 339 6.83 -4.46 6.84
CA LEU A 339 6.09 -3.36 7.50
C LEU A 339 6.01 -3.55 9.01
N THR A 340 6.02 -4.80 9.47
CA THR A 340 6.01 -5.15 10.89
C THR A 340 7.41 -5.29 11.49
N LEU A 341 8.47 -5.08 10.71
CA LEU A 341 9.86 -5.14 11.18
C LEU A 341 10.54 -3.76 11.09
N LYS A 342 10.39 -3.04 9.97
CA LYS A 342 11.05 -1.74 9.71
C LYS A 342 10.55 -0.59 10.59
N THR A 343 9.30 -0.63 11.01
CA THR A 343 8.67 0.26 12.00
C THR A 343 9.42 0.31 13.34
N PHE A 344 10.24 -0.71 13.66
CA PHE A 344 10.73 -0.95 15.01
C PHE A 344 12.24 -0.79 15.18
N HIS A 345 13.01 -0.69 14.08
CA HIS A 345 14.46 -0.45 14.13
C HIS A 345 14.85 0.98 14.54
N THR A 346 13.89 1.89 14.71
CA THR A 346 14.11 3.23 15.29
C THR A 346 14.31 3.21 16.82
N GLY A 347 14.31 2.03 17.45
CA GLY A 347 14.86 1.86 18.81
C GLY A 347 14.09 2.58 19.92
N GLY A 348 12.79 2.81 19.74
CA GLY A 348 11.95 3.49 20.72
C GLY A 348 12.16 5.01 20.80
N VAL A 349 12.89 5.61 19.84
CA VAL A 349 13.13 7.05 19.79
C VAL A 349 11.90 7.79 19.26
N ALA A 350 11.44 8.80 20.01
CA ALA A 350 10.35 9.66 19.58
C ALA A 350 10.78 10.52 18.37
N GLY A 351 10.10 10.40 17.24
CA GLY A 351 10.41 11.17 16.01
C GLY A 351 10.06 10.49 14.69
N GLY A 352 9.84 9.17 14.68
CA GLY A 352 9.13 8.53 13.57
C GLY A 352 7.65 8.85 13.71
N GLY A 353 7.02 9.39 12.66
CA GLY A 353 5.58 9.65 12.64
C GLY A 353 4.75 8.40 12.99
N ASP A 354 3.44 8.56 13.10
CA ASP A 354 2.49 7.53 13.57
C ASP A 354 2.32 6.36 12.56
N ILE A 355 3.44 5.68 12.30
CA ILE A 355 3.73 4.58 11.38
C ILE A 355 3.21 3.25 11.97
N THR A 356 2.77 3.26 13.24
CA THR A 356 2.42 2.09 14.05
C THR A 356 1.13 1.36 13.62
N PHE A 357 0.30 1.96 12.74
CA PHE A 357 -0.97 1.38 12.30
C PHE A 357 -0.94 0.65 10.94
N GLY A 358 0.22 0.51 10.29
CA GLY A 358 0.32 0.00 8.91
C GLY A 358 -0.39 -1.34 8.64
N LEU A 359 0.13 -2.45 9.18
CA LEU A 359 -0.45 -3.78 8.92
C LEU A 359 -1.89 -3.94 9.48
N PRO A 360 -2.23 -3.50 10.71
CA PRO A 360 -3.60 -3.56 11.21
C PRO A 360 -4.61 -2.89 10.27
N ARG A 361 -4.25 -1.75 9.69
CA ARG A 361 -5.11 -1.04 8.73
C ARG A 361 -5.27 -1.82 7.43
N VAL A 362 -4.20 -2.41 6.88
CA VAL A 362 -4.30 -3.29 5.70
C VAL A 362 -5.25 -4.47 5.98
N GLN A 363 -5.13 -5.09 7.16
CA GLN A 363 -6.03 -6.18 7.57
C GLN A 363 -7.48 -5.71 7.72
N GLU A 364 -7.70 -4.52 8.28
CA GLU A 364 -9.03 -3.92 8.43
C GLU A 364 -9.72 -3.72 7.09
N VAL A 365 -8.99 -3.19 6.10
CA VAL A 365 -9.47 -2.97 4.73
C VAL A 365 -9.79 -4.31 4.05
N PHE A 366 -8.85 -5.27 4.04
CA PHE A 366 -9.08 -6.56 3.37
C PHE A 366 -10.12 -7.45 4.06
N GLU A 367 -10.36 -7.26 5.36
CA GLU A 367 -11.43 -7.97 6.07
C GLU A 367 -12.77 -7.23 6.08
N VAL A 368 -12.85 -6.04 5.48
CA VAL A 368 -14.07 -5.22 5.43
C VAL A 368 -14.63 -5.01 6.85
N ARG A 369 -13.71 -4.70 7.78
CA ARG A 369 -14.02 -4.40 9.19
C ARG A 369 -14.43 -2.93 9.33
N LEU A 370 -15.15 -2.63 10.40
CA LEU A 370 -15.50 -1.26 10.73
C LEU A 370 -14.25 -0.52 11.19
N PRO A 371 -13.90 0.64 10.61
CA PRO A 371 -12.71 1.38 10.99
C PRO A 371 -12.83 2.01 12.38
N GLY A 372 -11.75 1.99 13.16
CA GLY A 372 -11.68 2.59 14.50
C GLY A 372 -11.88 4.11 14.53
N GLY A 373 -11.66 4.80 13.41
CA GLY A 373 -11.91 6.24 13.20
C GLY A 373 -12.80 6.46 11.98
N LYS A 374 -14.04 5.94 12.03
CA LYS A 374 -14.99 6.03 10.93
C LYS A 374 -15.30 7.49 10.57
N ALA A 375 -15.07 7.85 9.32
CA ALA A 375 -15.55 9.11 8.75
C ALA A 375 -17.02 8.97 8.35
N GLU A 376 -17.80 10.01 8.66
CA GLU A 376 -19.19 10.09 8.22
C GLU A 376 -19.26 10.47 6.74
N ILE A 377 -20.07 9.72 5.98
CA ILE A 377 -20.25 9.92 4.54
C ILE A 377 -21.67 10.38 4.23
N SER A 378 -21.80 11.26 3.24
CA SER A 378 -23.10 11.76 2.83
C SER A 378 -23.95 10.65 2.20
N GLN A 379 -25.17 10.46 2.68
CA GLN A 379 -26.12 9.50 2.10
C GLN A 379 -26.90 10.08 0.91
N VAL A 380 -26.79 11.40 0.71
CA VAL A 380 -27.57 12.16 -0.26
C VAL A 380 -26.69 13.11 -1.07
N GLU A 381 -27.19 13.48 -2.23
CA GLU A 381 -26.61 14.57 -3.04
C GLU A 381 -27.31 15.87 -2.67
N GLY A 382 -26.54 16.94 -2.51
CA GLY A 382 -27.10 18.16 -1.97
C GLY A 382 -26.11 19.29 -1.80
N LYS A 383 -26.58 20.36 -1.17
CA LYS A 383 -25.77 21.52 -0.80
C LYS A 383 -25.71 21.60 0.72
N ILE A 384 -24.54 21.86 1.27
CA ILE A 384 -24.37 22.04 2.71
C ILE A 384 -24.99 23.39 3.10
N LEU A 385 -25.91 23.37 4.05
CA LEU A 385 -26.55 24.57 4.56
C LEU A 385 -25.69 25.23 5.64
N GLU A 386 -25.32 24.43 6.63
CA GLU A 386 -24.70 24.91 7.86
C GLU A 386 -23.82 23.81 8.47
N VAL A 387 -22.73 24.25 9.09
CA VAL A 387 -21.88 23.43 9.94
C VAL A 387 -21.91 24.09 11.32
N THR A 388 -22.57 23.45 12.29
CA THR A 388 -22.71 24.03 13.63
C THR A 388 -21.41 23.92 14.44
N PRO A 389 -21.21 24.76 15.47
CA PRO A 389 -20.07 24.64 16.40
C PRO A 389 -20.01 23.28 17.11
N GLU A 390 -21.18 22.64 17.29
CA GLU A 390 -21.35 21.28 17.83
C GLU A 390 -20.99 20.16 16.82
N LYS A 391 -20.35 20.53 15.69
CA LYS A 391 -19.97 19.65 14.59
C LYS A 391 -21.13 18.86 13.97
N ILE A 392 -22.29 19.50 13.83
CA ILE A 392 -23.43 18.94 13.07
C ILE A 392 -23.44 19.56 11.68
N VAL A 393 -23.38 18.71 10.65
CA VAL A 393 -23.46 19.14 9.25
C VAL A 393 -24.87 18.93 8.72
N LYS A 394 -25.52 20.02 8.30
CA LYS A 394 -26.87 20.00 7.73
C LYS A 394 -26.81 20.06 6.21
N ILE A 395 -27.37 19.05 5.56
CA ILE A 395 -27.36 18.90 4.10
C ILE A 395 -28.77 19.05 3.55
N LYS A 396 -28.92 19.93 2.56
CA LYS A 396 -30.16 20.08 1.78
C LYS A 396 -30.07 19.25 0.50
N THR A 397 -30.99 18.31 0.35
CA THR A 397 -31.04 17.40 -0.82
C THR A 397 -31.36 18.13 -2.14
N LYS A 398 -30.67 17.78 -3.23
CA LYS A 398 -31.07 18.15 -4.60
C LYS A 398 -32.19 17.23 -5.06
N LYS A 399 -33.27 17.80 -5.63
CA LYS A 399 -34.48 17.05 -6.07
C LYS A 399 -34.16 16.03 -7.17
N GLY A 400 -34.65 14.81 -7.01
CA GLY A 400 -34.92 13.83 -8.07
C GLY A 400 -36.21 13.04 -7.78
N ASN A 401 -37.29 13.32 -8.55
CA ASN A 401 -38.66 12.77 -8.66
C ASN A 401 -39.17 11.58 -7.79
N PRO A 402 -40.51 11.47 -7.52
CA PRO A 402 -41.51 12.48 -7.19
C PRO A 402 -42.16 12.14 -5.82
N ARG A 403 -41.58 12.61 -4.71
CA ARG A 403 -42.33 12.80 -3.45
C ARG A 403 -41.90 14.13 -2.82
N PRO A 404 -42.84 14.99 -2.41
CA PRO A 404 -42.51 16.31 -1.91
C PRO A 404 -42.14 16.21 -0.44
N LYS A 405 -40.84 16.23 -0.14
CA LYS A 405 -40.32 16.76 1.12
C LYS A 405 -38.84 17.06 0.91
N THR A 406 -38.51 18.35 0.88
CA THR A 406 -37.14 18.85 0.98
C THR A 406 -36.62 18.48 2.37
N SER A 407 -36.09 17.25 2.53
CA SER A 407 -35.55 16.80 3.80
C SER A 407 -34.17 17.40 4.01
N ILE A 408 -34.01 18.08 5.14
CA ILE A 408 -32.69 18.42 5.68
C ILE A 408 -32.23 17.19 6.44
N LEU A 409 -31.05 16.66 6.09
CA LEU A 409 -30.40 15.57 6.82
C LEU A 409 -29.28 16.14 7.68
N GLU A 410 -29.25 15.72 8.93
CA GLU A 410 -28.25 16.14 9.90
C GLU A 410 -27.27 14.99 10.15
N TYR A 411 -25.97 15.29 10.07
CA TYR A 411 -24.89 14.35 10.33
C TYR A 411 -24.09 14.84 11.52
N LYS A 412 -23.97 14.02 12.56
CA LYS A 412 -23.17 14.32 13.75
C LYS A 412 -21.73 13.82 13.52
N ILE A 413 -20.78 14.74 13.45
CA ILE A 413 -19.36 14.40 13.27
C ILE A 413 -18.71 14.17 14.65
N PRO A 414 -17.82 13.18 14.80
CA PRO A 414 -17.07 12.97 16.04
C PRO A 414 -16.27 14.23 16.45
N GLU A 415 -16.24 14.51 17.76
CA GLU A 415 -15.59 15.73 18.30
C GLU A 415 -14.09 15.82 17.96
N ARG A 416 -13.42 14.67 17.81
CA ARG A 416 -11.99 14.61 17.47
C ARG A 416 -11.69 14.75 15.96
N ALA A 417 -12.69 14.64 15.10
CA ALA A 417 -12.48 14.65 13.65
C ALA A 417 -12.51 16.07 13.09
N ALA A 418 -11.57 16.40 12.19
CA ALA A 418 -11.61 17.64 11.43
C ALA A 418 -12.72 17.58 10.36
N ILE A 419 -13.43 18.69 10.15
CA ILE A 419 -14.49 18.78 9.12
C ILE A 419 -13.83 19.21 7.81
N TRP A 420 -14.12 18.50 6.71
CA TRP A 420 -13.53 18.80 5.40
C TRP A 420 -14.42 19.66 4.51
N VAL A 421 -15.68 19.79 4.87
CA VAL A 421 -16.69 20.45 4.04
C VAL A 421 -17.05 21.84 4.54
N LYS A 422 -17.41 22.74 3.60
CA LYS A 422 -17.77 24.13 3.93
C LYS A 422 -19.27 24.42 3.64
N PRO A 423 -19.89 25.37 4.38
CA PRO A 423 -21.23 25.84 4.05
C PRO A 423 -21.29 26.34 2.60
N GLY A 424 -22.31 25.90 1.87
CA GLY A 424 -22.52 26.24 0.46
C GLY A 424 -21.83 25.34 -0.54
N GLU A 425 -21.02 24.36 -0.12
CA GLU A 425 -20.40 23.38 -1.01
C GLU A 425 -21.44 22.36 -1.53
N GLU A 426 -21.29 21.94 -2.79
CA GLU A 426 -22.08 20.85 -3.36
C GLU A 426 -21.41 19.50 -3.08
N ILE A 427 -22.20 18.56 -2.59
CA ILE A 427 -21.71 17.23 -2.21
C ILE A 427 -22.41 16.12 -2.98
N ARG A 428 -21.65 15.08 -3.28
CA ARG A 428 -22.12 13.86 -3.91
C ARG A 428 -22.41 12.77 -2.88
N LYS A 429 -23.19 11.78 -3.29
CA LYS A 429 -23.52 10.62 -2.46
C LYS A 429 -22.25 9.78 -2.24
N GLY A 430 -21.96 9.47 -0.99
CA GLY A 430 -20.75 8.75 -0.56
C GLY A 430 -19.51 9.63 -0.37
N GLN A 431 -19.63 10.97 -0.48
CA GLN A 431 -18.52 11.89 -0.19
C GLN A 431 -18.25 11.96 1.33
N PRO A 432 -16.98 11.88 1.78
CA PRO A 432 -16.63 12.07 3.18
C PRO A 432 -16.87 13.50 3.64
N LEU A 433 -17.43 13.64 4.84
CA LEU A 433 -17.73 14.93 5.47
C LEU A 433 -16.63 15.37 6.45
N CYS A 434 -15.89 14.41 6.99
CA CYS A 434 -14.86 14.63 7.99
C CYS A 434 -13.62 13.75 7.73
N GLU A 435 -12.55 14.10 8.42
CA GLU A 435 -11.36 13.29 8.53
C GLU A 435 -11.67 11.92 9.14
N GLY A 436 -11.10 10.87 8.55
CA GLY A 436 -11.23 9.51 9.02
C GLY A 436 -11.26 8.49 7.89
N SER A 437 -11.49 7.25 8.27
CA SER A 437 -11.53 6.10 7.37
C SER A 437 -12.96 5.74 6.98
N LEU A 438 -13.20 5.38 5.72
CA LEU A 438 -14.55 5.06 5.24
C LEU A 438 -14.92 3.60 5.52
N ASP A 439 -16.18 3.37 5.89
CA ASP A 439 -16.74 2.01 5.90
C ASP A 439 -17.02 1.56 4.46
N LEU A 440 -16.31 0.52 4.03
CA LEU A 440 -16.41 -0.06 2.70
C LEU A 440 -17.83 -0.56 2.37
N LYS A 441 -18.61 -1.03 3.35
CA LYS A 441 -19.98 -1.52 3.11
C LYS A 441 -20.93 -0.37 2.81
N GLU A 442 -20.80 0.72 3.56
CA GLU A 442 -21.60 1.92 3.34
C GLU A 442 -21.18 2.61 2.03
N LEU A 443 -19.88 2.72 1.77
CA LEU A 443 -19.34 3.27 0.53
C LEU A 443 -19.84 2.47 -0.70
N PHE A 444 -19.81 1.14 -0.64
CA PHE A 444 -20.30 0.29 -1.72
C PHE A 444 -21.81 0.45 -1.96
N LYS A 445 -22.60 0.59 -0.89
CA LYS A 445 -24.06 0.80 -0.99
C LYS A 445 -24.41 2.19 -1.54
N LEU A 446 -23.62 3.21 -1.24
CA LEU A 446 -23.92 4.61 -1.55
C LEU A 446 -23.30 5.07 -2.87
N ALA A 447 -22.01 4.81 -3.09
CA ALA A 447 -21.22 5.27 -4.24
C ALA A 447 -21.00 4.18 -5.31
N GLY A 448 -21.23 2.90 -4.99
CA GLY A 448 -21.12 1.79 -5.93
C GLY A 448 -19.73 1.16 -6.01
N LYS A 449 -19.54 0.33 -7.04
CA LYS A 449 -18.36 -0.54 -7.20
C LYS A 449 -17.07 0.26 -7.44
N GLU A 450 -17.04 1.13 -8.45
CA GLU A 450 -15.81 1.82 -8.88
C GLU A 450 -15.20 2.71 -7.79
N PRO A 451 -15.97 3.58 -7.08
CA PRO A 451 -15.38 4.40 -6.02
C PRO A 451 -14.87 3.56 -4.85
N THR A 452 -15.54 2.45 -4.54
CA THR A 452 -15.11 1.52 -3.48
C THR A 452 -13.80 0.83 -3.84
N GLN A 453 -13.65 0.38 -5.10
CA GLN A 453 -12.42 -0.24 -5.58
C GLN A 453 -11.25 0.75 -5.55
N ARG A 454 -11.47 1.97 -6.06
CA ARG A 454 -10.47 3.07 -6.03
C ARG A 454 -10.04 3.38 -4.60
N TYR A 455 -10.99 3.44 -3.66
CA TYR A 455 -10.71 3.67 -2.25
C TYR A 455 -9.86 2.54 -1.62
N ILE A 456 -10.21 1.27 -1.87
CA ILE A 456 -9.44 0.12 -1.35
C ILE A 456 -7.99 0.17 -1.85
N ILE A 457 -7.78 0.40 -3.16
CA ILE A 457 -6.44 0.47 -3.74
C ILE A 457 -5.66 1.61 -3.09
N LYS A 458 -6.26 2.81 -3.02
CA LYS A 458 -5.62 4.00 -2.46
C LYS A 458 -5.23 3.83 -0.99
N GLU A 459 -6.12 3.30 -0.15
CA GLU A 459 -5.85 3.10 1.27
C GLU A 459 -4.72 2.08 1.51
N VAL A 460 -4.73 0.96 0.80
CA VAL A 460 -3.67 -0.04 0.93
C VAL A 460 -2.36 0.53 0.40
N GLN A 461 -2.39 1.19 -0.76
CA GLN A 461 -1.19 1.77 -1.38
C GLN A 461 -0.56 2.86 -0.51
N LYS A 462 -1.38 3.74 0.09
CA LYS A 462 -0.91 4.79 1.01
C LYS A 462 -0.06 4.22 2.14
N ILE A 463 -0.44 3.05 2.68
CA ILE A 463 0.30 2.40 3.76
C ILE A 463 1.66 1.93 3.24
N TYR A 464 1.70 1.18 2.14
CA TYR A 464 2.99 0.68 1.61
C TYR A 464 3.93 1.81 1.15
N VAL A 465 3.40 2.85 0.48
CA VAL A 465 4.19 4.00 0.04
C VAL A 465 4.73 4.80 1.22
N SER A 466 3.93 5.00 2.29
CA SER A 466 4.41 5.67 3.52
C SER A 466 5.59 4.96 4.19
N GLN A 467 5.79 3.67 3.89
CA GLN A 467 6.85 2.82 4.42
C GLN A 467 7.99 2.62 3.41
N GLY A 468 7.95 3.34 2.28
CA GLY A 468 8.95 3.25 1.22
C GLY A 468 8.92 1.93 0.44
N VAL A 469 7.81 1.18 0.48
CA VAL A 469 7.64 -0.04 -0.31
C VAL A 469 6.81 0.27 -1.56
N GLY A 470 7.42 0.11 -2.73
CA GLY A 470 6.73 0.22 -4.00
C GLY A 470 6.00 -1.08 -4.37
N ILE A 471 4.68 -1.13 -4.21
CA ILE A 471 3.84 -2.23 -4.71
C ILE A 471 3.03 -1.73 -5.90
N HIS A 472 2.98 -2.50 -6.98
CA HIS A 472 2.17 -2.12 -8.13
C HIS A 472 0.67 -2.41 -7.90
N ASP A 473 -0.19 -1.44 -8.24
CA ASP A 473 -1.64 -1.47 -8.02
C ASP A 473 -2.32 -2.76 -8.52
N LYS A 474 -1.81 -3.37 -9.61
CA LYS A 474 -2.32 -4.64 -10.17
C LYS A 474 -2.45 -5.77 -9.14
N HIS A 475 -1.54 -5.86 -8.17
CA HIS A 475 -1.60 -6.89 -7.14
C HIS A 475 -2.78 -6.65 -6.18
N ILE A 476 -2.99 -5.40 -5.77
CA ILE A 476 -4.11 -5.01 -4.92
C ILE A 476 -5.43 -5.16 -5.67
N GLU A 477 -5.44 -4.85 -6.98
CA GLU A 477 -6.59 -5.04 -7.85
C GLU A 477 -7.04 -6.50 -7.96
N VAL A 478 -6.09 -7.44 -8.03
CA VAL A 478 -6.39 -8.89 -8.03
C VAL A 478 -7.11 -9.30 -6.73
N ILE A 479 -6.64 -8.82 -5.57
CA ILE A 479 -7.28 -9.11 -4.29
C ILE A 479 -8.64 -8.40 -4.17
N CYS A 480 -8.73 -7.14 -4.59
CA CYS A 480 -9.97 -6.37 -4.58
C CYS A 480 -11.04 -6.99 -5.49
N ARG A 481 -10.65 -7.54 -6.65
CA ARG A 481 -11.53 -8.35 -7.52
C ARG A 481 -12.13 -9.53 -6.74
N GLN A 482 -11.33 -10.20 -5.93
CA GLN A 482 -11.79 -11.33 -5.11
C GLN A 482 -12.73 -10.92 -3.98
N MET A 483 -12.50 -9.78 -3.33
CA MET A 483 -13.42 -9.23 -2.31
C MET A 483 -14.84 -8.97 -2.85
N LEU A 484 -14.95 -8.69 -4.14
CA LEU A 484 -16.19 -8.40 -4.86
C LEU A 484 -16.69 -9.59 -5.70
N SER A 485 -16.14 -10.79 -5.51
CA SER A 485 -16.43 -11.97 -6.34
C SER A 485 -17.69 -12.74 -5.91
N ARG A 486 -18.42 -12.29 -4.89
CA ARG A 486 -19.59 -13.00 -4.35
C ARG A 486 -20.90 -12.27 -4.64
N LEU A 487 -21.95 -13.03 -4.92
CA LEU A 487 -23.31 -12.52 -5.08
C LEU A 487 -24.24 -13.21 -4.10
N ARG A 488 -25.20 -12.45 -3.57
CA ARG A 488 -26.35 -12.99 -2.83
C ARG A 488 -27.53 -13.13 -3.79
N ILE A 489 -28.10 -14.33 -3.88
CA ILE A 489 -29.26 -14.59 -4.72
C ILE A 489 -30.49 -13.88 -4.14
N LYS A 490 -31.16 -13.07 -4.97
CA LYS A 490 -32.42 -12.40 -4.64
C LYS A 490 -33.61 -13.17 -5.20
N ASP A 491 -33.44 -13.74 -6.38
CA ASP A 491 -34.45 -14.49 -7.12
C ASP A 491 -33.74 -15.65 -7.80
N SER A 492 -34.19 -16.88 -7.53
CA SER A 492 -33.57 -18.09 -8.06
C SER A 492 -33.92 -18.33 -9.53
N GLY A 493 -35.01 -17.76 -10.05
CA GLY A 493 -35.55 -18.17 -11.35
C GLY A 493 -35.67 -19.70 -11.43
N ASP A 494 -35.23 -20.27 -12.54
CA ASP A 494 -35.17 -21.73 -12.77
C ASP A 494 -33.80 -22.34 -12.44
N SER A 495 -32.92 -21.60 -11.75
CA SER A 495 -31.60 -22.11 -11.36
C SER A 495 -31.66 -23.06 -10.16
N SER A 496 -30.58 -23.81 -9.95
CA SER A 496 -30.40 -24.63 -8.75
C SER A 496 -30.08 -23.84 -7.47
N PHE A 497 -30.10 -22.51 -7.51
CA PHE A 497 -29.71 -21.68 -6.36
C PHE A 497 -30.87 -21.44 -5.40
N SER A 498 -30.54 -21.31 -4.11
CA SER A 498 -31.52 -20.91 -3.09
C SER A 498 -31.57 -19.39 -2.90
N VAL A 499 -32.75 -18.85 -2.64
CA VAL A 499 -32.91 -17.42 -2.30
C VAL A 499 -32.14 -17.10 -1.02
N GLY A 500 -31.32 -16.05 -1.04
CA GLY A 500 -30.44 -15.65 0.07
C GLY A 500 -29.08 -16.35 0.09
N GLU A 501 -28.86 -17.38 -0.74
CA GLU A 501 -27.58 -18.06 -0.84
C GLU A 501 -26.48 -17.11 -1.35
N VAL A 502 -25.27 -17.25 -0.80
CA VAL A 502 -24.09 -16.53 -1.27
C VAL A 502 -23.28 -17.47 -2.16
N VAL A 503 -23.16 -17.11 -3.43
CA VAL A 503 -22.46 -17.90 -4.45
C VAL A 503 -21.34 -17.10 -5.10
N GLU A 504 -20.40 -17.82 -5.68
CA GLU A 504 -19.35 -17.21 -6.49
C GLU A 504 -19.90 -16.64 -7.81
N ARG A 505 -19.35 -15.50 -8.23
CA ARG A 505 -19.71 -14.82 -9.48
C ARG A 505 -19.49 -15.68 -10.71
N SER A 506 -18.41 -16.44 -10.78
CA SER A 506 -18.10 -17.33 -11.90
C SER A 506 -19.20 -18.37 -12.09
N LYS A 507 -19.56 -19.09 -11.01
CA LYS A 507 -20.66 -20.07 -10.99
C LYS A 507 -22.01 -19.46 -11.36
N PHE A 508 -22.33 -18.28 -10.80
CA PHE A 508 -23.58 -17.58 -11.13
C PHE A 508 -23.67 -17.21 -12.61
N LEU A 509 -22.55 -16.76 -13.22
CA LEU A 509 -22.51 -16.41 -14.64
C LEU A 509 -22.58 -17.64 -15.54
N GLU A 510 -21.91 -18.74 -15.18
CA GLU A 510 -21.97 -20.03 -15.89
C GLU A 510 -23.40 -20.58 -15.89
N GLU A 511 -24.05 -20.64 -14.73
CA GLU A 511 -25.41 -21.14 -14.58
C GLU A 511 -26.41 -20.30 -15.39
N ASN A 512 -26.33 -18.98 -15.28
CA ASN A 512 -27.21 -18.09 -16.04
C ASN A 512 -26.96 -18.15 -17.55
N ALA A 513 -25.73 -18.43 -17.99
CA ALA A 513 -25.45 -18.64 -19.40
C ALA A 513 -26.10 -19.94 -19.92
N SER A 514 -26.08 -21.01 -19.12
CA SER A 514 -26.76 -22.28 -19.42
C SER A 514 -28.28 -22.11 -19.48
N LEU A 515 -28.89 -21.49 -18.46
CA LEU A 515 -30.33 -21.24 -18.42
C LEU A 515 -30.82 -20.40 -19.62
N LYS A 516 -30.04 -19.39 -20.02
CA LYS A 516 -30.37 -18.59 -21.21
C LYS A 516 -30.32 -19.41 -22.50
N LYS A 517 -29.38 -20.34 -22.64
CA LYS A 517 -29.33 -21.26 -23.79
C LYS A 517 -30.56 -22.17 -23.83
N GLU A 518 -31.03 -22.59 -22.66
CA GLU A 518 -32.25 -23.40 -22.49
C GLU A 518 -33.55 -22.58 -22.52
N ARG A 519 -33.49 -21.26 -22.75
CA ARG A 519 -34.64 -20.32 -22.72
C ARG A 519 -35.41 -20.31 -21.39
N LYS A 520 -34.74 -20.64 -20.29
CA LYS A 520 -35.27 -20.58 -18.92
C LYS A 520 -35.04 -19.22 -18.28
N THR A 521 -35.70 -18.98 -17.14
CA THR A 521 -35.57 -17.72 -16.40
C THR A 521 -34.23 -17.67 -15.63
N PRO A 522 -33.38 -16.66 -15.88
CA PRO A 522 -32.09 -16.55 -15.20
C PRO A 522 -32.26 -16.06 -13.76
N ALA A 523 -31.38 -16.52 -12.88
CA ALA A 523 -31.30 -16.06 -11.50
C ALA A 523 -30.85 -14.59 -11.40
N LYS A 524 -31.35 -13.86 -10.41
CA LYS A 524 -30.94 -12.49 -10.10
C LYS A 524 -30.22 -12.46 -8.76
N GLY A 525 -29.05 -11.83 -8.73
CA GLY A 525 -28.23 -11.67 -7.52
C GLY A 525 -27.81 -10.22 -7.29
N ILE A 526 -27.57 -9.88 -6.03
CA ILE A 526 -26.97 -8.61 -5.61
C ILE A 526 -25.49 -8.88 -5.28
N GLN A 527 -24.60 -8.11 -5.87
CA GLN A 527 -23.16 -8.22 -5.60
C GLN A 527 -22.87 -7.80 -4.14
N LEU A 528 -21.99 -8.56 -3.48
CA LEU A 528 -21.55 -8.27 -2.13
C LEU A 528 -20.07 -7.88 -2.11
N ILE A 529 -19.71 -7.04 -1.14
CA ILE A 529 -18.33 -6.86 -0.70
C ILE A 529 -18.12 -7.66 0.58
N LEU A 530 -17.18 -8.60 0.55
CA LEU A 530 -16.85 -9.47 1.68
C LEU A 530 -15.36 -9.43 2.00
N GLY A 531 -15.03 -9.57 3.27
CA GLY A 531 -13.65 -9.72 3.73
C GLY A 531 -13.03 -11.02 3.22
N ILE A 532 -11.71 -11.01 3.03
CA ILE A 532 -10.95 -12.14 2.46
C ILE A 532 -11.24 -13.46 3.20
N SER A 533 -11.36 -13.46 4.54
CA SER A 533 -11.67 -14.69 5.29
C SER A 533 -13.05 -15.28 4.93
N ARG A 534 -14.06 -14.43 4.72
CA ARG A 534 -15.40 -14.89 4.31
C ARG A 534 -15.44 -15.32 2.85
N VAL A 535 -14.63 -14.71 1.98
CA VAL A 535 -14.50 -15.13 0.58
C VAL A 535 -13.91 -16.53 0.51
N ALA A 536 -12.83 -16.82 1.25
CA ALA A 536 -12.18 -18.13 1.29
C ALA A 536 -13.11 -19.27 1.77
N LEU A 537 -14.01 -18.99 2.72
CA LEU A 537 -14.99 -19.97 3.23
C LEU A 537 -16.15 -20.25 2.27
N THR A 538 -16.35 -19.40 1.26
CA THR A 538 -17.48 -19.48 0.32
C THR A 538 -17.04 -19.90 -1.08
N THR A 539 -15.85 -20.50 -1.21
CA THR A 539 -15.33 -21.06 -2.46
C THR A 539 -16.16 -22.26 -2.92
N ASP A 540 -16.21 -22.49 -4.24
CA ASP A 540 -16.96 -23.62 -4.81
C ASP A 540 -16.33 -24.96 -4.46
N SER A 541 -15.00 -25.05 -4.42
CA SER A 541 -14.29 -26.24 -3.94
C SER A 541 -14.45 -26.42 -2.42
N PHE A 542 -15.03 -27.54 -2.01
CA PHE A 542 -15.15 -27.84 -0.57
C PHE A 542 -13.81 -28.34 -0.01
N LEU A 543 -12.96 -28.97 -0.82
CA LEU A 543 -11.61 -29.37 -0.42
C LEU A 543 -10.73 -28.15 -0.12
N SER A 544 -10.79 -27.13 -0.99
CA SER A 544 -10.10 -25.87 -0.79
C SER A 544 -10.59 -25.15 0.47
N ALA A 545 -11.91 -25.04 0.65
CA ALA A 545 -12.49 -24.40 1.83
C ALA A 545 -12.18 -25.14 3.14
N ALA A 546 -12.26 -26.48 3.14
CA ALA A 546 -12.03 -27.32 4.32
C ALA A 546 -10.59 -27.25 4.86
N SER A 547 -9.61 -27.00 3.98
CA SER A 547 -8.21 -26.82 4.35
C SER A 547 -7.92 -25.50 5.09
N PHE A 548 -8.80 -24.49 4.95
CA PHE A 548 -8.54 -23.15 5.44
C PHE A 548 -8.90 -23.00 6.93
N GLN A 549 -10.21 -23.11 7.22
CA GLN A 549 -10.84 -23.00 8.55
C GLN A 549 -12.19 -23.72 8.57
N GLU A 550 -12.73 -23.99 9.77
CA GLU A 550 -14.06 -24.59 9.98
C GLU A 550 -14.29 -25.94 9.24
N THR A 551 -13.25 -26.78 9.15
CA THR A 551 -13.23 -28.04 8.40
C THR A 551 -14.47 -28.91 8.61
N SER A 552 -14.86 -29.19 9.86
CA SER A 552 -16.02 -30.03 10.17
C SER A 552 -17.32 -29.47 9.60
N ARG A 553 -17.52 -28.15 9.70
CA ARG A 553 -18.72 -27.47 9.19
C ARG A 553 -18.77 -27.52 7.67
N VAL A 554 -17.64 -27.32 7.00
CA VAL A 554 -17.55 -27.38 5.53
C VAL A 554 -17.86 -28.78 5.03
N LEU A 555 -17.26 -29.82 5.65
CA LEU A 555 -17.46 -31.21 5.24
C LEU A 555 -18.90 -31.70 5.50
N ILE A 556 -19.49 -31.38 6.65
CA ILE A 556 -20.89 -31.73 6.95
C ILE A 556 -21.83 -31.09 5.92
N ARG A 557 -21.63 -29.81 5.59
CA ARG A 557 -22.44 -29.14 4.58
C ARG A 557 -22.28 -29.78 3.21
N ALA A 558 -21.05 -30.09 2.79
CA ALA A 558 -20.77 -30.76 1.53
C ALA A 558 -21.46 -32.13 1.44
N ALA A 559 -21.39 -32.93 2.51
CA ALA A 559 -22.02 -34.25 2.61
C ALA A 559 -23.56 -34.16 2.52
N ILE A 560 -24.18 -33.24 3.26
CA ILE A 560 -25.65 -33.03 3.23
C ILE A 560 -26.10 -32.61 1.83
N SER A 561 -25.34 -31.76 1.15
CA SER A 561 -25.68 -31.28 -0.19
C SER A 561 -25.27 -32.22 -1.33
N GLY A 562 -24.60 -33.34 -1.04
CA GLY A 562 -24.03 -34.22 -2.08
C GLY A 562 -23.09 -33.49 -3.04
N LYS A 563 -22.27 -32.56 -2.52
CA LYS A 563 -21.47 -31.65 -3.36
C LYS A 563 -20.31 -32.40 -4.03
N GLU A 564 -20.20 -32.25 -5.34
CA GLU A 564 -19.07 -32.76 -6.12
C GLU A 564 -17.99 -31.69 -6.30
N ASP A 565 -16.72 -32.09 -6.15
CA ASP A 565 -15.60 -31.20 -6.42
C ASP A 565 -15.01 -31.42 -7.81
N LYS A 566 -14.82 -30.32 -8.56
CA LYS A 566 -14.35 -30.35 -9.95
C LYS A 566 -12.84 -30.18 -10.09
N LEU A 567 -12.12 -30.00 -8.97
CA LEU A 567 -10.64 -29.90 -8.94
C LEU A 567 -10.10 -28.86 -9.92
N ARG A 568 -10.71 -27.66 -9.91
CA ARG A 568 -10.37 -26.59 -10.86
C ARG A 568 -9.33 -25.62 -10.30
N GLY A 569 -9.20 -25.54 -8.98
CA GLY A 569 -8.23 -24.70 -8.29
C GLY A 569 -6.87 -25.38 -8.10
N LEU A 570 -5.88 -24.59 -7.69
CA LEU A 570 -4.54 -25.09 -7.40
C LEU A 570 -4.54 -26.03 -6.19
N LYS A 571 -5.17 -25.59 -5.10
CA LYS A 571 -5.04 -26.22 -3.79
C LYS A 571 -5.59 -27.64 -3.74
N GLU A 572 -6.75 -27.84 -4.33
CA GLU A 572 -7.42 -29.13 -4.38
C GLU A 572 -6.65 -30.16 -5.22
N ASN A 573 -6.00 -29.73 -6.31
CA ASN A 573 -5.08 -30.59 -7.05
C ASN A 573 -3.83 -30.94 -6.24
N VAL A 574 -3.28 -29.98 -5.47
CA VAL A 574 -2.17 -30.26 -4.54
C VAL A 574 -2.59 -31.29 -3.47
N ILE A 575 -3.77 -31.13 -2.86
CA ILE A 575 -4.26 -32.05 -1.82
C ILE A 575 -4.38 -33.49 -2.33
N ILE A 576 -4.83 -33.67 -3.58
CA ILE A 576 -5.02 -34.99 -4.21
C ILE A 576 -3.72 -35.52 -4.86
N GLY A 577 -2.68 -34.70 -4.99
CA GLY A 577 -1.44 -35.09 -5.65
C GLY A 577 -1.50 -35.07 -7.19
N LYS A 578 -2.36 -34.23 -7.77
CA LYS A 578 -2.45 -34.00 -9.23
C LYS A 578 -1.63 -32.76 -9.63
N LEU A 579 -1.35 -32.66 -10.93
CA LEU A 579 -0.77 -31.45 -11.52
C LEU A 579 -1.71 -30.25 -11.27
N ILE A 580 -1.13 -29.14 -10.85
CA ILE A 580 -1.89 -27.91 -10.65
C ILE A 580 -2.31 -27.30 -12.00
N PRO A 581 -3.51 -26.71 -12.12
CA PRO A 581 -3.99 -26.07 -13.34
C PRO A 581 -3.38 -24.67 -13.55
N ALA A 582 -2.05 -24.56 -13.45
CA ALA A 582 -1.25 -23.36 -13.72
C ALA A 582 0.14 -23.74 -14.25
N GLY A 583 0.82 -22.78 -14.88
CA GLY A 583 2.13 -22.96 -15.49
C GLY A 583 2.15 -24.13 -16.48
N THR A 584 3.09 -25.06 -16.30
CA THR A 584 3.22 -26.26 -17.13
C THR A 584 2.06 -27.23 -17.03
N GLY A 585 1.28 -27.17 -15.94
CA GLY A 585 0.07 -27.99 -15.75
C GLY A 585 -1.19 -27.39 -16.36
N PHE A 586 -1.12 -26.17 -16.91
CA PHE A 586 -2.25 -25.52 -17.57
C PHE A 586 -2.58 -26.22 -18.90
N ARG A 587 -3.74 -26.86 -18.99
CA ARG A 587 -4.27 -27.44 -20.23
C ARG A 587 -5.25 -26.45 -20.87
N LYS A 588 -5.01 -26.10 -22.13
CA LYS A 588 -5.82 -25.15 -22.92
C LYS A 588 -7.25 -25.63 -23.14
#